data_AF-A0AAD5CZ57-F1
#
_entry.id   AF-A0AAD5CZ57-F1
#
_cell.length_a   1.000
_cell.length_b   1.000
_cell.length_c   1.000
_cell.angle_alpha   90.00
_cell.angle_beta   90.00
_cell.angle_gamma   90.00
#
_symmetry.space_group_name_H-M   'P 1'
#
loop_
_entity.id
_entity.type
_entity.pdbx_description
1 polymer ?
#
loop_
_entity_poly.entity_id
_entity_poly.type
_entity_poly.pdbx_seq_one_letter_code
_entity_poly.pdbx_strand_id
1 'polypeptide(L)'
;MYHPQMQNMTISFQGNINIMRILLLIFFGFIGAHETRARYVTENPLVELSSGDDLRRVAGYGDEKLSTVVVSGSILCDVCLDKSSNLQSHPIPGASMAVSCDTGKKTSKSDWVMGTTDEYGDFLVDLPSHLHAIPNMENRCIVRIIELPKSSPCYQAFTGQHRTITFSSVDNGVRAYTAHEFHLTPKYSHPCMIEQATS
;
A
#
# COMPACT_ATOMS: atom_id res chain seq x y z
N MET A 1 -11.90 -72.89 -11.82
CA MET A 1 -12.35 -71.72 -12.59
C MET A 1 -13.80 -71.45 -12.19
N TYR A 2 -14.04 -70.54 -11.25
CA TYR A 2 -15.37 -69.98 -10.93
C TYR A 2 -15.21 -68.72 -10.04
N HIS A 3 -15.80 -67.62 -10.49
CA HIS A 3 -16.14 -66.41 -9.72
C HIS A 3 -17.57 -66.61 -9.17
N PRO A 4 -18.06 -65.96 -8.08
CA PRO A 4 -18.59 -64.59 -8.25
C PRO A 4 -18.71 -63.66 -7.00
N GLN A 5 -18.71 -62.36 -7.30
CA GLN A 5 -19.65 -61.28 -6.90
C GLN A 5 -20.07 -61.08 -5.43
N MET A 6 -19.77 -59.88 -4.89
CA MET A 6 -20.45 -59.28 -3.75
C MET A 6 -21.71 -58.50 -4.20
N GLN A 7 -22.84 -58.69 -3.52
CA GLN A 7 -24.05 -57.88 -3.66
C GLN A 7 -24.27 -57.01 -2.42
N ASN A 8 -24.64 -55.75 -2.68
CA ASN A 8 -25.03 -54.74 -1.71
C ASN A 8 -26.33 -55.10 -0.98
N MET A 9 -26.41 -54.80 0.31
CA MET A 9 -27.66 -54.81 1.08
C MET A 9 -27.92 -53.43 1.68
N THR A 10 -28.90 -52.75 1.11
CA THR A 10 -29.54 -51.51 1.59
C THR A 10 -30.23 -51.73 2.94
N ILE A 11 -29.92 -50.89 3.93
CA ILE A 11 -30.59 -50.87 5.23
C ILE A 11 -31.83 -49.97 5.12
N SER A 12 -33.01 -50.55 5.35
CA SER A 12 -34.30 -49.87 5.46
C SER A 12 -34.42 -49.18 6.83
N PHE A 13 -34.61 -47.86 6.84
CA PHE A 13 -34.97 -47.08 8.04
C PHE A 13 -36.49 -46.91 8.09
N GLN A 14 -37.18 -47.82 8.78
CA GLN A 14 -38.60 -47.67 9.11
C GLN A 14 -38.73 -46.71 10.31
N GLY A 15 -38.59 -45.41 10.05
CA GLY A 15 -38.66 -44.36 11.06
C GLY A 15 -40.07 -44.23 11.65
N ASN A 16 -40.20 -44.51 12.94
CA ASN A 16 -41.43 -44.28 13.69
C ASN A 16 -41.69 -42.77 13.73
N ILE A 17 -42.74 -42.28 13.05
CA ILE A 17 -42.99 -40.85 12.77
C ILE A 17 -43.08 -40.02 14.06
N ASN A 18 -43.50 -40.64 15.16
CA ASN A 18 -43.56 -40.03 16.49
C ASN A 18 -42.16 -39.77 17.09
N ILE A 19 -41.17 -40.61 16.82
CA ILE A 19 -39.80 -40.44 17.33
C ILE A 19 -39.10 -39.27 16.63
N MET A 20 -39.29 -39.13 15.31
CA MET A 20 -38.76 -37.98 14.57
C MET A 20 -39.38 -36.66 15.01
N ARG A 21 -40.68 -36.65 15.38
CA ARG A 21 -41.34 -35.46 15.94
C ARG A 21 -40.81 -35.09 17.33
N ILE A 22 -40.54 -36.05 18.19
CA ILE A 22 -39.97 -35.81 19.52
C ILE A 22 -38.55 -35.23 19.40
N LEU A 23 -37.71 -35.78 18.51
CA LEU A 23 -36.36 -35.26 18.25
C LEU A 23 -36.39 -33.82 17.71
N LEU A 24 -37.33 -33.50 16.82
CA LEU A 24 -37.54 -32.14 16.33
C LEU A 24 -37.97 -31.17 17.44
N LEU A 25 -38.89 -31.56 18.33
CA LEU A 25 -39.32 -30.72 19.45
C LEU A 25 -38.19 -30.44 20.45
N ILE A 26 -37.31 -31.41 20.69
CA ILE A 26 -36.13 -31.23 21.54
C ILE A 26 -35.15 -30.26 20.85
N PHE A 27 -34.88 -30.43 19.56
CA PHE A 27 -33.97 -29.54 18.82
C PHE A 27 -34.49 -28.09 18.75
N PHE A 28 -35.79 -27.89 18.52
CA PHE A 28 -36.40 -26.55 18.52
C PHE A 28 -36.56 -25.95 19.92
N GLY A 29 -36.75 -26.79 20.96
CA GLY A 29 -36.83 -26.35 22.36
C GLY A 29 -35.51 -25.78 22.89
N PHE A 30 -34.36 -26.28 22.43
CA PHE A 30 -33.04 -25.74 22.78
C PHE A 30 -32.66 -24.46 22.03
N ILE A 31 -33.36 -24.11 20.94
CA ILE A 31 -33.12 -22.85 20.21
C ILE A 31 -33.89 -21.68 20.84
N GLY A 32 -34.94 -21.96 21.64
CA GLY A 32 -35.81 -20.94 22.26
C GLY A 32 -35.44 -20.48 23.67
N ALA A 33 -34.39 -21.03 24.28
CA ALA A 33 -33.94 -20.66 25.62
C ALA A 33 -32.45 -20.28 25.63
N HIS A 34 -32.06 -19.37 24.73
CA HIS A 34 -30.94 -18.49 25.08
C HIS A 34 -31.53 -17.42 25.99
N GLU A 35 -31.37 -17.58 27.31
CA GLU A 35 -31.44 -16.45 28.21
C GLU A 35 -30.58 -15.35 27.59
N THR A 36 -31.21 -14.25 27.20
CA THR A 36 -30.52 -12.99 27.05
C THR A 36 -30.08 -12.61 28.45
N ARG A 37 -28.93 -13.15 28.87
CA ARG A 37 -28.15 -12.53 29.92
C ARG A 37 -27.76 -11.18 29.35
N ALA A 38 -28.56 -10.16 29.65
CA ALA A 38 -28.23 -8.78 29.39
C ALA A 38 -26.87 -8.58 30.04
N ARG A 39 -25.81 -8.58 29.22
CA ARG A 39 -24.57 -7.92 29.61
C ARG A 39 -25.01 -6.49 29.85
N TYR A 40 -24.95 -6.06 31.09
CA TYR A 40 -24.84 -4.65 31.40
C TYR A 40 -23.53 -4.20 30.77
N VAL A 41 -23.58 -3.89 29.47
CA VAL A 41 -22.56 -3.10 28.81
C VAL A 41 -22.80 -1.74 29.40
N THR A 42 -21.91 -1.32 30.29
CA THR A 42 -21.72 0.10 30.53
C THR A 42 -21.34 0.66 29.17
N GLU A 43 -22.34 1.15 28.43
CA GLU A 43 -22.12 1.95 27.23
C GLU A 43 -21.32 3.15 27.69
N ASN A 44 -20.00 3.05 27.57
CA ASN A 44 -19.14 4.18 27.67
C ASN A 44 -19.10 4.74 26.24
N PRO A 45 -19.81 5.84 25.94
CA PRO A 45 -19.93 6.39 24.58
C PRO A 45 -18.60 6.79 23.94
N LEU A 46 -17.49 6.69 24.69
CA LEU A 46 -16.13 6.86 24.20
C LEU A 46 -15.60 5.68 23.35
N VAL A 47 -16.16 4.47 23.48
CA VAL A 47 -15.63 3.29 22.76
C VAL A 47 -16.09 3.26 21.30
N GLU A 48 -17.24 3.83 20.99
CA GLU A 48 -17.84 3.80 19.64
C GLU A 48 -17.22 4.85 18.68
N LEU A 49 -16.50 5.83 19.22
CA LEU A 49 -15.77 6.86 18.45
C LEU A 49 -14.27 6.57 18.30
N SER A 50 -13.79 5.47 18.91
CA SER A 50 -12.38 5.12 18.92
C SER A 50 -12.02 4.37 17.64
N SER A 51 -11.10 4.91 16.83
CA SER A 51 -10.60 4.22 15.65
C SER A 51 -10.03 2.84 16.05
N GLY A 52 -10.06 1.87 15.15
CA GLY A 52 -9.45 0.55 15.41
C GLY A 52 -7.99 0.65 15.87
N ASP A 53 -7.27 1.69 15.45
CA ASP A 53 -5.90 1.97 15.89
C ASP A 53 -5.81 2.43 17.35
N ASP A 54 -6.81 3.15 17.85
CA ASP A 54 -6.88 3.61 19.24
C ASP A 54 -7.22 2.47 20.19
N LEU A 55 -8.10 1.55 19.76
CA LEU A 55 -8.37 0.32 20.51
C LEU A 55 -7.13 -0.59 20.58
N ARG A 56 -6.33 -0.66 19.50
CA ARG A 56 -5.05 -1.40 19.47
C ARG A 56 -4.02 -0.80 20.42
N ARG A 57 -3.95 0.53 20.54
CA ARG A 57 -3.11 1.23 21.51
C ARG A 57 -3.49 0.91 22.96
N VAL A 58 -4.78 0.92 23.28
CA VAL A 58 -5.28 0.61 24.64
C VAL A 58 -5.01 -0.85 25.04
N ALA A 59 -5.04 -1.77 24.07
CA ALA A 59 -4.76 -3.19 24.29
C ALA A 59 -3.25 -3.52 24.40
N GLY A 60 -2.35 -2.54 24.27
CA GLY A 60 -0.89 -2.77 24.29
C GLY A 60 -0.36 -3.49 23.04
N TYR A 61 -1.17 -3.64 21.99
CA TYR A 61 -0.80 -4.16 20.68
C TYR A 61 -0.49 -3.03 19.68
N GLY A 62 -0.16 -1.83 20.18
CA GLY A 62 0.23 -0.71 19.34
C GLY A 62 1.59 -0.99 18.70
N ASP A 63 1.65 -1.04 17.37
CA ASP A 63 2.89 -0.92 16.63
C ASP A 63 3.37 0.54 16.75
N GLU A 64 3.86 0.92 17.93
CA GLU A 64 4.34 2.26 18.18
C GLU A 64 5.58 2.54 17.32
N LYS A 65 5.40 3.52 16.42
CA LYS A 65 6.36 3.93 15.40
C LYS A 65 7.59 4.49 16.11
N LEU A 66 8.66 3.69 16.16
CA LEU A 66 9.92 4.04 16.85
C LEU A 66 10.58 5.32 16.29
N SER A 67 10.27 5.68 15.04
CA SER A 67 10.69 6.94 14.41
C SER A 67 9.82 7.22 13.19
N THR A 68 9.57 8.47 12.83
CA THR A 68 8.99 8.78 11.51
C THR A 68 10.06 8.84 10.46
N VAL A 69 9.82 8.20 9.31
CA VAL A 69 10.71 8.29 8.16
C VAL A 69 9.89 8.78 6.98
N VAL A 70 10.35 9.89 6.39
CA VAL A 70 9.69 10.54 5.25
C VAL A 70 10.66 10.64 4.09
N VAL A 71 10.16 10.42 2.88
CA VAL A 71 10.92 10.57 1.64
C VAL A 71 10.25 11.61 0.77
N SER A 72 11.01 12.60 0.31
CA SER A 72 10.54 13.71 -0.51
C SER A 72 11.28 13.84 -1.83
N GLY A 73 10.73 14.59 -2.77
CA GLY A 73 11.36 14.90 -4.05
C GLY A 73 10.35 15.46 -5.03
N SER A 74 10.79 15.71 -6.26
CA SER A 74 9.96 16.37 -7.28
C SER A 74 10.16 15.70 -8.64
N ILE A 75 9.12 15.69 -9.48
CA ILE A 75 9.18 15.15 -10.84
C ILE A 75 8.84 16.27 -11.83
N LEU A 76 9.82 16.60 -12.66
CA LEU A 76 9.79 17.71 -13.61
C LEU A 76 9.97 17.19 -15.05
N CYS A 77 9.34 17.87 -16.00
CA CYS A 77 9.50 17.66 -17.43
C CYS A 77 10.18 18.90 -18.02
N ASP A 78 11.42 18.73 -18.48
CA ASP A 78 12.17 19.76 -19.15
C ASP A 78 11.69 19.87 -20.59
N VAL A 79 11.08 21.00 -20.93
CA VAL A 79 10.54 21.28 -22.26
C VAL A 79 10.99 22.66 -22.72
N CYS A 80 10.90 22.89 -24.03
CA CYS A 80 10.99 24.24 -24.61
C CYS A 80 9.61 24.63 -25.11
N LEU A 81 9.15 25.83 -24.77
CA LEU A 81 7.89 26.36 -25.25
C LEU A 81 7.98 26.77 -26.74
N ASP A 82 9.16 27.25 -27.17
CA ASP A 82 9.44 27.68 -28.53
C ASP A 82 10.85 27.29 -29.00
N LYS A 83 11.11 27.38 -30.31
CA LYS A 83 12.44 27.07 -30.90
C LYS A 83 13.58 27.96 -30.38
N SER A 84 13.25 29.13 -29.81
CA SER A 84 14.20 30.12 -29.27
C SER A 84 14.07 30.33 -27.76
N SER A 85 13.15 29.62 -27.09
CA SER A 85 12.99 29.73 -25.64
C SER A 85 14.04 28.90 -24.94
N ASN A 86 14.48 29.38 -23.77
CA ASN A 86 15.31 28.59 -22.86
C ASN A 86 14.58 27.33 -22.40
N LEU A 87 15.36 26.32 -22.02
CA LEU A 87 14.85 25.11 -21.39
C LEU A 87 14.12 25.47 -20.08
N GLN A 88 12.90 25.00 -19.93
CA GLN A 88 12.09 25.21 -18.73
C GLN A 88 11.65 23.87 -18.15
N SER A 89 11.84 23.71 -16.84
CA SER A 89 11.35 22.56 -16.09
C SER A 89 9.92 22.80 -15.64
N HIS A 90 8.99 22.00 -16.16
CA HIS A 90 7.58 22.06 -15.78
C HIS A 90 7.24 20.93 -14.81
N PRO A 91 6.48 21.20 -13.74
CA PRO A 91 6.06 20.18 -12.81
C PRO A 91 5.16 19.13 -13.48
N ILE A 92 5.22 17.89 -13.00
CA ILE A 92 4.33 16.81 -13.44
C ILE A 92 3.40 16.40 -12.29
N PRO A 93 2.18 16.98 -12.21
CA PRO A 93 1.18 16.57 -11.22
C PRO A 93 0.58 15.20 -11.51
N GLY A 94 0.29 14.41 -10.48
CA GLY A 94 -0.38 13.12 -10.62
C GLY A 94 0.50 11.97 -11.15
N ALA A 95 1.82 12.15 -11.19
CA ALA A 95 2.75 11.08 -11.50
C ALA A 95 2.78 10.05 -10.35
N SER A 96 2.63 8.78 -10.68
CA SER A 96 2.70 7.69 -9.72
C SER A 96 4.14 7.25 -9.53
N MET A 97 4.56 7.13 -8.28
CA MET A 97 5.90 6.68 -7.90
C MET A 97 5.84 5.66 -6.78
N ALA A 98 6.96 4.98 -6.54
CA ALA A 98 7.13 4.06 -5.44
C ALA A 98 8.44 4.31 -4.73
N VAL A 99 8.44 4.29 -3.40
CA VAL A 99 9.65 4.08 -2.61
C VAL A 99 9.76 2.59 -2.32
N SER A 100 10.88 1.97 -2.69
CA SER A 100 11.17 0.56 -2.44
C SER A 100 12.47 0.44 -1.66
N CYS A 101 12.46 -0.32 -0.59
CA CYS A 101 13.64 -0.54 0.25
C CYS A 101 14.00 -2.02 0.31
N ASP A 102 15.28 -2.33 0.12
CA ASP A 102 15.79 -3.66 0.39
C ASP A 102 15.83 -3.91 1.91
N THR A 103 15.16 -4.96 2.35
CA THR A 103 15.15 -5.41 3.76
C THR A 103 16.10 -6.59 4.00
N GLY A 104 16.77 -7.11 2.97
CA GLY A 104 17.68 -8.26 3.05
C GLY A 104 16.95 -9.61 3.12
N LYS A 105 15.61 -9.57 3.03
CA LYS A 105 14.74 -10.73 2.84
C LYS A 105 14.25 -10.73 1.39
N LYS A 106 13.59 -11.81 0.95
CA LYS A 106 12.95 -11.82 -0.36
C LYS A 106 11.98 -10.63 -0.46
N THR A 107 12.16 -9.79 -1.48
CA THR A 107 11.32 -8.61 -1.71
C THR A 107 9.85 -9.01 -1.75
N SER A 108 9.08 -8.39 -0.89
CA SER A 108 7.65 -8.60 -0.67
C SER A 108 6.87 -7.35 -1.08
N LYS A 109 5.56 -7.48 -1.31
CA LYS A 109 4.72 -6.32 -1.59
C LYS A 109 4.67 -5.30 -0.44
N SER A 110 5.09 -5.67 0.76
CA SER A 110 5.21 -4.74 1.89
C SER A 110 6.47 -3.88 1.85
N ASP A 111 7.48 -4.22 1.03
CA ASP A 111 8.76 -3.51 1.02
C ASP A 111 8.75 -2.21 0.19
N TRP A 112 7.60 -1.85 -0.37
CA TRP A 112 7.42 -0.65 -1.16
C TRP A 112 6.12 0.07 -0.77
N VAL A 113 6.14 1.38 -0.93
CA VAL A 113 4.99 2.27 -0.69
C VAL A 113 4.81 3.15 -1.92
N MET A 114 3.56 3.29 -2.36
CA MET A 114 3.20 4.16 -3.48
C MET A 114 3.05 5.62 -3.03
N GLY A 115 3.45 6.53 -3.90
CA GLY A 115 3.21 7.96 -3.78
C GLY A 115 2.67 8.54 -5.08
N THR A 116 2.16 9.75 -5.01
CA THR A 116 1.70 10.52 -6.17
C THR A 116 2.15 11.95 -6.01
N THR A 117 2.57 12.58 -7.11
CA THR A 117 2.97 13.99 -7.08
C THR A 117 1.77 14.94 -7.01
N ASP A 118 1.95 16.04 -6.29
CA ASP A 118 0.97 17.13 -6.16
C ASP A 118 0.98 18.11 -7.35
N GLU A 119 0.26 19.22 -7.25
CA GLU A 119 0.19 20.25 -8.29
C GLU A 119 1.53 20.92 -8.63
N TYR A 120 2.52 20.85 -7.75
CA TYR A 120 3.88 21.35 -7.95
C TYR A 120 4.83 20.27 -8.44
N GLY A 121 4.33 19.05 -8.69
CA GLY A 121 5.16 17.92 -9.07
C GLY A 121 5.94 17.35 -7.89
N ASP A 122 5.66 17.80 -6.68
CA ASP A 122 6.34 17.37 -5.46
C ASP A 122 5.65 16.15 -4.88
N PHE A 123 6.42 15.30 -4.20
CA PHE A 123 5.89 14.20 -3.42
C PHE A 123 6.50 14.20 -2.03
N LEU A 124 5.71 13.71 -1.07
CA LEU A 124 6.14 13.40 0.27
C LEU A 124 5.47 12.10 0.70
N VAL A 125 6.28 11.10 1.07
CA VAL A 125 5.79 9.75 1.40
C VAL A 125 6.31 9.32 2.76
N ASP A 126 5.38 8.99 3.64
CA ASP A 126 5.66 8.34 4.92
C ASP A 126 5.96 6.87 4.70
N LEU A 127 7.13 6.40 5.17
CA LEU A 127 7.44 4.98 5.11
C LEU A 127 6.65 4.22 6.20
N PRO A 128 6.20 2.98 5.91
CA PRO A 128 5.59 2.11 6.91
C PRO A 128 6.58 1.69 8.00
N SER A 129 6.06 1.33 9.18
CA SER A 129 6.83 1.09 10.41
C SER A 129 7.93 0.03 10.27
N HIS A 130 7.66 -1.05 9.54
CA HIS A 130 8.63 -2.13 9.35
C HIS A 130 9.86 -1.71 8.52
N LEU A 131 9.77 -0.61 7.76
CA LEU A 131 10.91 -0.06 7.02
C LEU A 131 11.75 0.89 7.86
N HIS A 132 11.28 1.37 9.01
CA HIS A 132 12.03 2.34 9.82
C HIS A 132 13.31 1.76 10.40
N ALA A 133 13.34 0.46 10.67
CA ALA A 133 14.51 -0.21 11.22
C ALA A 133 15.62 -0.49 10.18
N ILE A 134 15.44 -0.11 8.91
CA ILE A 134 16.43 -0.36 7.87
C ILE A 134 17.67 0.51 8.11
N PRO A 135 18.86 -0.09 8.33
CA PRO A 135 20.10 0.66 8.40
C PRO A 135 20.53 1.11 7.01
N ASN A 136 21.25 2.24 6.93
CA ASN A 136 21.83 2.77 5.70
C ASN A 136 20.81 2.86 4.54
N MET A 137 19.69 3.52 4.79
CA MET A 137 18.58 3.64 3.83
C MET A 137 19.03 4.24 2.49
N GLU A 138 20.04 5.11 2.50
CA GLU A 138 20.57 5.79 1.31
C GLU A 138 21.06 4.82 0.24
N ASN A 139 21.56 3.65 0.65
CA ASN A 139 22.04 2.60 -0.24
C ASN A 139 21.04 1.47 -0.50
N ARG A 140 19.92 1.46 0.23
CA ARG A 140 18.96 0.34 0.23
C ARG A 140 17.59 0.73 -0.28
N CYS A 141 17.26 2.00 -0.23
CA CYS A 141 16.00 2.54 -0.68
C CYS A 141 16.18 3.31 -1.98
N ILE A 142 15.25 3.08 -2.90
CA ILE A 142 15.15 3.79 -4.17
C ILE A 142 13.74 4.36 -4.33
N VAL A 143 13.65 5.52 -4.95
CA VAL A 143 12.40 6.04 -5.51
C VAL A 143 12.38 5.67 -6.97
N ARG A 144 11.30 5.03 -7.42
CA ARG A 144 11.05 4.67 -8.81
C ARG A 144 9.79 5.37 -9.29
N ILE A 145 9.88 6.08 -10.40
CA ILE A 145 8.71 6.59 -11.10
C ILE A 145 8.04 5.41 -11.81
N ILE A 146 6.76 5.19 -11.54
CA ILE A 146 5.98 4.05 -12.06
C ILE A 146 5.25 4.46 -13.33
N GLU A 147 4.53 5.59 -13.28
CA GLU A 147 3.71 6.06 -14.40
C GLU A 147 3.62 7.58 -14.39
N LEU A 148 3.64 8.18 -15.58
CA LEU A 148 3.35 9.59 -15.77
C LEU A 148 1.89 9.76 -16.24
N PRO A 149 1.25 10.89 -15.94
CA PRO A 149 -0.03 11.22 -16.55
C PRO A 149 0.09 11.34 -18.06
N LYS A 150 -0.93 10.86 -18.80
CA LYS A 150 -0.97 10.96 -20.27
C LYS A 150 -0.93 12.39 -20.80
N SER A 151 -1.34 13.36 -19.99
CA SER A 151 -1.28 14.79 -20.31
C SER A 151 0.13 15.37 -20.21
N SER A 152 1.08 14.68 -19.57
CA SER A 152 2.46 15.15 -19.46
C SER A 152 3.17 15.13 -20.82
N PRO A 153 3.90 16.19 -21.20
CA PRO A 153 4.74 16.18 -22.41
C PRO A 153 5.80 15.07 -22.41
N CYS A 154 6.22 14.62 -21.22
CA CYS A 154 7.22 13.58 -21.04
C CYS A 154 6.65 12.16 -21.08
N TYR A 155 5.32 11.98 -21.11
CA TYR A 155 4.67 10.66 -21.07
C TYR A 155 5.18 9.68 -22.12
N GLN A 156 5.28 10.13 -23.38
CA GLN A 156 5.63 9.26 -24.50
C GLN A 156 7.10 8.82 -24.51
N ALA A 157 7.97 9.56 -23.83
CA ALA A 157 9.41 9.30 -23.78
C ALA A 157 9.79 8.43 -22.57
N PHE A 158 8.90 8.36 -21.58
CA PHE A 158 9.21 7.80 -20.29
C PHE A 158 9.35 6.27 -20.36
N THR A 159 10.53 5.78 -20.02
CA THR A 159 10.88 4.35 -20.01
C THR A 159 11.11 3.81 -18.59
N GLY A 160 10.78 4.59 -17.57
CA GLY A 160 11.12 4.30 -16.17
C GLY A 160 12.38 5.04 -15.75
N GLN A 161 12.33 5.68 -14.58
CA GLN A 161 13.48 6.31 -13.93
C GLN A 161 13.45 5.98 -12.44
N HIS A 162 14.62 5.82 -11.84
CA HIS A 162 14.75 5.62 -10.40
C HIS A 162 16.02 6.29 -9.88
N ARG A 163 16.02 6.63 -8.60
CA ARG A 163 17.17 7.16 -7.88
C ARG A 163 17.21 6.64 -6.45
N THR A 164 18.41 6.56 -5.89
CA THR A 164 18.58 6.37 -4.45
C THR A 164 18.14 7.61 -3.68
N ILE A 165 17.91 7.45 -2.40
CA ILE A 165 17.59 8.57 -1.50
C ILE A 165 18.85 9.05 -0.78
N THR A 166 18.86 10.30 -0.36
CA THR A 166 19.92 10.91 0.45
C THR A 166 19.34 11.34 1.78
N PHE A 167 20.11 11.22 2.86
CA PHE A 167 19.70 11.74 4.15
C PHE A 167 19.63 13.27 4.10
N SER A 168 18.53 13.84 4.59
CA SER A 168 18.31 15.28 4.61
C SER A 168 18.45 15.84 6.04
N SER A 169 17.63 15.37 6.98
CA SER A 169 17.61 15.91 8.33
C SER A 169 16.99 14.92 9.34
N VAL A 170 17.26 15.17 10.62
CA VAL A 170 16.47 14.60 11.72
C VAL A 170 15.92 15.75 12.54
N ASP A 171 14.61 15.77 12.74
CA ASP A 171 13.96 16.71 13.65
C ASP A 171 12.76 16.05 14.34
N ASN A 172 12.58 16.27 15.64
CA ASN A 172 11.43 15.78 16.41
C ASN A 172 11.10 14.27 16.21
N GLY A 173 12.12 13.42 16.05
CA GLY A 173 11.94 11.98 15.80
C GLY A 173 11.53 11.62 14.36
N VAL A 174 11.51 12.60 13.46
CA VAL A 174 11.34 12.44 12.01
C VAL A 174 12.71 12.43 11.34
N ARG A 175 13.05 11.36 10.64
CA ARG A 175 14.18 11.28 9.72
C ARG A 175 13.68 11.56 8.30
N ALA A 176 14.14 12.66 7.72
CA ALA A 176 13.79 13.05 6.38
C ALA A 176 14.88 12.61 5.39
N TYR A 177 14.43 12.08 4.26
CA TYR A 177 15.25 11.74 3.11
C TYR A 177 14.70 12.43 1.87
N THR A 178 15.56 12.63 0.87
CA THR A 178 15.16 13.20 -0.42
C THR A 178 15.68 12.36 -1.57
N ALA A 179 14.90 12.24 -2.64
CA ALA A 179 15.34 11.70 -3.92
C ALA A 179 15.76 12.80 -4.91
N HIS A 180 15.74 14.05 -4.46
CA HIS A 180 15.95 15.25 -5.27
C HIS A 180 14.96 15.34 -6.45
N GLU A 181 15.27 16.21 -7.41
CA GLU A 181 14.44 16.47 -8.59
C GLU A 181 14.73 15.47 -9.71
N PHE A 182 13.68 14.81 -10.21
CA PHE A 182 13.73 14.00 -11.42
C PHE A 182 13.46 14.89 -12.63
N HIS A 183 14.49 15.12 -13.43
CA HIS A 183 14.38 15.82 -14.71
C HIS A 183 14.15 14.82 -15.84
N LEU A 184 12.98 14.90 -16.47
CA LEU A 184 12.57 14.10 -17.61
C LEU A 184 12.55 14.94 -18.87
N THR A 185 12.77 14.30 -20.02
CA THR A 185 12.72 14.97 -21.33
C THR A 185 11.67 14.33 -22.24
N PRO A 186 10.95 15.12 -23.05
CA PRO A 186 10.00 14.60 -24.03
C PRO A 186 10.69 13.84 -25.16
N LYS A 187 9.91 13.06 -25.92
CA LYS A 187 10.44 12.11 -26.93
C LYS A 187 11.04 12.82 -28.13
N TYR A 188 10.45 13.95 -28.49
CA TYR A 188 10.92 14.81 -29.56
C TYR A 188 11.69 15.95 -28.91
N SER A 189 13.01 15.90 -28.97
CA SER A 189 13.86 16.98 -28.49
C SER A 189 13.73 18.18 -29.43
N HIS A 190 13.45 19.35 -28.86
CA HIS A 190 13.47 20.60 -29.60
C HIS A 190 14.93 21.08 -29.79
N PRO A 191 15.24 21.87 -30.84
CA PRO A 191 16.62 22.31 -31.14
C PRO A 191 17.33 23.01 -29.96
N CYS A 192 16.59 23.78 -29.15
CA CYS A 192 17.04 24.41 -27.89
C CYS A 192 17.67 23.44 -26.88
N MET A 193 17.31 22.15 -26.91
CA MET A 193 17.83 21.13 -25.99
C MET A 193 19.21 20.63 -26.41
N ILE A 194 19.62 20.87 -27.67
CA ILE A 194 20.92 20.49 -28.21
C ILE A 194 21.95 21.59 -27.96
N GLU A 195 21.53 22.86 -27.99
CA GLU A 195 22.39 24.03 -27.86
C GLU A 195 22.99 24.18 -26.44
N GLN A 196 22.26 23.72 -25.42
CA GLN A 196 22.69 23.75 -24.01
C GLN A 196 23.67 22.63 -23.63
N ALA A 197 23.85 21.61 -24.47
CA ALA A 197 24.80 20.51 -24.23
C ALA A 197 26.24 20.82 -24.73
N THR A 198 26.42 21.98 -25.37
CA THR A 198 27.68 22.43 -25.99
C THR A 198 28.34 23.62 -25.30
N SER A 199 27.85 24.03 -24.12
CA SER A 199 28.46 25.09 -23.30
C SER A 199 29.24 24.53 -22.11
#